data_AF-X6M433-F1
#
_entry.id   AF-X6M433-F1
#
_cell.length_a   1.000
_cell.length_b   1.000
_cell.length_c   1.000
_cell.angle_alpha   90.00
_cell.angle_beta   90.00
_cell.angle_gamma   90.00
#
_symmetry.space_group_name_H-M   'P 1'
#
loop_
_entity.id
_entity.type
_entity.pdbx_description
1 polymer ?
#
loop_
_entity_poly.entity_id
_entity_poly.type
_entity_poly.pdbx_seq_one_letter_code
_entity_poly.pdbx_strand_id
1 'polypeptide(L)'
;MQELLEEIWKELKMIRVYTKPKGQIPDLDDPVILSKDKCTIEDFCLKIHKRLAEEFNYAWVWGTSAKFNPQKVGKNHKLDDEDVVQIVKK
;
A
#
# COMPACT_ATOMS: atom_id res chain seq x y z
N MET A 1 -29.05 -1.28 -6.82
CA MET A 1 -27.99 -0.29 -7.13
C MET A 1 -26.76 -0.48 -6.25
N GLN A 2 -26.94 -0.66 -4.93
CA GLN A 2 -25.84 -1.02 -4.02
C GLN A 2 -25.21 -2.38 -4.37
N GLU A 3 -26.02 -3.40 -4.67
CA GLU A 3 -25.51 -4.74 -5.09
C GLU A 3 -24.60 -4.68 -6.32
N LEU A 4 -25.00 -3.94 -7.36
CA LEU A 4 -24.17 -3.78 -8.57
C LEU A 4 -22.83 -3.10 -8.25
N LEU A 5 -22.84 -2.11 -7.37
CA LEU A 5 -21.64 -1.39 -6.96
C LEU A 5 -20.69 -2.30 -6.17
N GLU A 6 -21.22 -3.13 -5.28
CA GLU A 6 -20.45 -4.13 -4.54
C GLU A 6 -19.89 -5.22 -5.44
N GLU A 7 -20.66 -5.69 -6.43
CA GLU A 7 -20.20 -6.66 -7.42
C GLU A 7 -19.07 -6.09 -8.27
N ILE A 8 -19.23 -4.86 -8.78
CA ILE A 8 -18.16 -4.18 -9.53
C ILE A 8 -16.90 -4.05 -8.68
N TRP A 9 -17.02 -3.68 -7.41
CA TRP A 9 -15.87 -3.59 -6.50
C TRP A 9 -15.18 -4.95 -6.29
N LYS A 10 -15.96 -6.01 -6.07
CA LYS A 10 -15.45 -7.38 -5.91
C LYS A 10 -14.71 -7.86 -7.17
N GLU A 11 -15.25 -7.57 -8.35
CA GLU A 11 -14.66 -7.98 -9.62
C GLU A 11 -13.39 -7.18 -9.97
N LEU A 12 -13.32 -5.91 -9.59
CA LEU A 12 -12.15 -5.06 -9.86
C LEU A 12 -10.90 -5.50 -9.09
N LYS A 13 -11.04 -6.30 -8.01
CA LYS A 13 -9.92 -6.88 -7.24
C LYS A 13 -8.83 -5.83 -6.95
N MET A 14 -9.25 -4.68 -6.44
CA MET A 14 -8.34 -3.60 -6.06
C MET A 14 -8.06 -3.66 -4.56
N ILE A 15 -6.92 -3.13 -4.17
CA ILE A 15 -6.56 -2.91 -2.77
C ILE A 15 -6.25 -1.42 -2.55
N ARG A 16 -6.62 -0.92 -1.39
CA ARG A 16 -6.37 0.44 -0.91
C ARG A 16 -5.18 0.39 0.02
N VAL A 17 -4.16 1.18 -0.25
CA VAL A 17 -2.97 1.28 0.61
C VAL A 17 -2.80 2.73 1.04
N TYR A 18 -2.74 2.95 2.34
CA TYR A 18 -2.66 4.29 2.93
C TYR A 18 -1.21 4.71 3.13
N THR A 19 -0.90 5.96 2.82
CA THR A 19 0.45 6.50 3.02
C THR A 19 0.59 7.07 4.42
N LYS A 20 1.74 6.83 5.04
CA LYS A 20 2.09 7.43 6.33
C LYS A 20 3.46 8.09 6.25
N PRO A 21 3.52 9.43 6.15
CA PRO A 21 4.79 10.15 6.22
C PRO A 21 5.44 10.04 7.61
N LYS A 22 6.78 10.11 7.65
CA LYS A 22 7.51 10.09 8.93
C LYS A 22 7.12 11.31 9.78
N GLY A 23 6.72 11.05 11.03
CA GLY A 23 6.29 12.10 11.96
C GLY A 23 4.87 12.61 11.74
N GLN A 24 4.13 12.06 10.77
CA GLN A 24 2.73 12.37 10.53
C GLN A 24 1.83 11.15 10.76
N ILE A 25 0.55 11.43 10.95
CA ILE A 25 -0.52 10.44 11.03
C ILE A 25 -0.78 9.91 9.61
N PRO A 26 -1.21 8.65 9.43
CA PRO A 26 -1.61 8.14 8.12
C PRO A 26 -2.71 9.00 7.49
N ASP A 27 -2.59 9.23 6.18
CA ASP A 27 -3.67 9.79 5.38
C ASP A 27 -4.64 8.66 5.04
N LEU A 28 -5.88 8.77 5.53
CA LEU A 28 -6.95 7.79 5.31
C LEU A 28 -7.98 8.27 4.27
N ASP A 29 -7.83 9.50 3.78
CA ASP A 29 -8.78 10.10 2.83
C ASP A 29 -8.35 9.83 1.38
N ASP A 30 -7.04 9.76 1.11
CA ASP A 30 -6.49 9.52 -0.24
C ASP A 30 -5.64 8.21 -0.31
N PRO A 31 -6.28 7.04 -0.46
CA PRO A 31 -5.57 5.78 -0.60
C PRO A 31 -4.94 5.63 -1.99
N VAL A 32 -3.75 5.03 -2.02
CA VAL A 32 -3.16 4.55 -3.27
C VAL A 32 -3.84 3.25 -3.67
N ILE A 33 -4.54 3.28 -4.80
CA ILE A 33 -5.21 2.10 -5.34
C ILE A 33 -4.25 1.25 -6.18
N LEU A 34 -4.09 -0.01 -5.78
CA LEU A 34 -3.32 -1.02 -6.50
C LEU A 34 -4.23 -2.16 -6.98
N SER A 35 -3.84 -2.83 -8.05
CA SER A 35 -4.48 -4.08 -8.46
C SER A 35 -3.93 -5.24 -7.63
N LYS A 36 -4.76 -6.22 -7.29
CA LYS A 36 -4.35 -7.43 -6.55
C LYS A 36 -3.25 -8.24 -7.25
N ASP A 37 -3.09 -8.08 -8.57
CA ASP A 37 -2.00 -8.74 -9.32
C ASP A 37 -0.66 -7.99 -9.20
N LYS A 38 -0.69 -6.68 -8.89
CA LYS A 38 0.47 -5.79 -8.76
C LYS A 38 0.38 -4.99 -7.46
N CYS A 39 0.55 -5.69 -6.35
CA CYS A 39 0.36 -5.17 -5.00
C CYS A 39 1.65 -5.21 -4.14
N THR A 40 2.84 -5.16 -4.73
CA THR A 40 4.08 -5.14 -3.94
C THR A 40 4.43 -3.74 -3.43
N ILE A 41 5.33 -3.65 -2.46
CA ILE A 41 5.92 -2.37 -2.02
C ILE A 41 6.59 -1.63 -3.20
N GLU A 42 7.20 -2.35 -4.14
CA GLU A 42 7.75 -1.74 -5.34
C GLU A 42 6.68 -1.16 -6.25
N ASP A 43 5.59 -1.90 -6.50
CA ASP A 43 4.45 -1.41 -7.29
C ASP A 43 3.84 -0.16 -6.65
N PHE A 44 3.69 -0.17 -5.32
CA PHE A 44 3.24 0.98 -4.53
C PHE A 44 4.15 2.20 -4.72
N CYS A 45 5.47 2.02 -4.61
CA CYS A 45 6.42 3.11 -4.82
C CYS A 45 6.35 3.68 -6.25
N LEU A 46 6.24 2.80 -7.25
CA LEU A 46 6.13 3.18 -8.67
C LEU A 46 4.83 3.92 -8.97
N LYS A 47 3.73 3.57 -8.29
CA LYS A 47 2.43 4.23 -8.42
C LYS A 47 2.46 5.66 -7.88
N ILE A 48 3.19 5.90 -6.79
CA ILE A 48 3.39 7.25 -6.24
C ILE A 48 4.34 8.05 -7.14
N HIS A 49 5.57 7.57 -7.32
CA HIS A 49 6.57 8.25 -8.15
C HIS A 49 7.79 7.36 -8.41
N LYS A 50 8.29 7.29 -9.66
CA LYS A 50 9.45 6.44 -10.04
C LYS A 50 10.68 6.62 -9.15
N ARG A 51 11.03 7.86 -8.84
CA ARG A 51 12.16 8.21 -7.94
C ARG A 51 12.03 7.62 -6.54
N LEU A 52 10.80 7.39 -6.05
CA LEU A 52 10.58 6.79 -4.74
C LEU A 52 11.05 5.33 -4.70
N ALA A 53 10.88 4.60 -5.81
CA ALA A 53 11.36 3.22 -5.94
C ALA A 53 12.89 3.14 -6.05
N GLU A 54 13.53 4.16 -6.62
CA GLU A 54 15.00 4.28 -6.72
C GLU A 54 15.65 4.59 -5.37
N GLU A 55 15.06 5.55 -4.63
CA GLU A 55 15.52 5.99 -3.30
C GLU A 55 15.10 5.04 -2.17
N PHE A 56 14.35 3.98 -2.46
CA PHE A 56 13.84 3.04 -1.46
C PHE A 56 14.96 2.37 -0.66
N ASN A 57 14.86 2.41 0.67
CA ASN A 57 15.69 1.64 1.60
C ASN A 57 14.89 0.47 2.21
N TYR A 58 13.79 0.79 2.87
CA TYR A 58 12.85 -0.18 3.43
C TYR A 58 11.48 0.47 3.66
N ALA A 59 10.46 -0.32 3.99
CA ALA A 59 9.16 0.19 4.42
C ALA A 59 8.79 -0.35 5.81
N TRP A 60 8.02 0.45 6.55
CA TRP A 60 7.23 -0.02 7.68
C TRP A 60 5.81 -0.25 7.20
N VAL A 61 5.26 -1.41 7.53
CA VAL A 61 3.87 -1.78 7.20
C VAL A 61 3.10 -2.05 8.49
N TRP A 62 1.89 -1.54 8.55
CA TRP A 62 0.87 -1.89 9.52
C TRP A 62 -0.34 -2.45 8.77
N GLY A 63 -0.82 -3.63 9.17
CA GLY A 63 -2.00 -4.24 8.57
C GLY A 63 -1.89 -5.75 8.50
N THR A 64 -2.76 -6.38 7.72
CA THR A 64 -2.89 -7.85 7.68
C THR A 64 -1.77 -8.53 6.92
N SER A 65 -1.09 -7.80 6.01
CA SER A 65 0.04 -8.38 5.27
C SER A 65 1.30 -8.56 6.12
N ALA A 66 1.39 -7.85 7.25
CA ALA A 66 2.48 -7.96 8.20
C ALA A 66 2.14 -8.95 9.33
N LYS A 67 3.13 -9.73 9.77
CA LYS A 67 2.94 -10.64 10.91
C LYS A 67 2.95 -9.90 12.25
N PHE A 68 3.64 -8.76 12.30
CA PHE A 68 3.80 -7.91 13.48
C PHE A 68 3.57 -6.45 13.10
N ASN A 69 2.96 -5.66 13.96
CA ASN A 69 2.66 -4.26 13.68
C ASN A 69 3.53 -3.31 14.54
N PRO A 70 4.39 -2.46 13.94
CA PRO A 70 4.84 -2.47 12.53
C PRO A 70 5.88 -3.53 12.22
N GLN A 71 5.94 -3.97 10.95
CA GLN A 71 7.00 -4.83 10.42
C GLN A 71 7.86 -4.09 9.40
N LYS A 72 9.18 -4.28 9.48
CA LYS A 72 10.12 -3.82 8.45
C LYS A 72 10.08 -4.77 7.27
N VAL A 73 9.82 -4.25 6.07
CA VAL A 73 9.70 -5.06 4.85
C VAL A 73 10.54 -4.51 3.70
N GLY A 74 10.83 -5.37 2.73
CA GLY A 74 11.52 -5.03 1.49
C GLY A 74 10.56 -4.84 0.31
N LYS A 75 11.14 -4.56 -0.87
CA LYS A 75 10.41 -4.27 -2.11
C LYS A 75 9.42 -5.36 -2.56
N ASN A 76 9.77 -6.62 -2.34
CA ASN A 76 9.00 -7.78 -2.79
C ASN A 76 7.84 -8.15 -1.85
N HIS A 77 7.66 -7.43 -0.74
CA HIS A 77 6.56 -7.67 0.18
C HIS A 77 5.24 -7.34 -0.49
N LYS A 78 4.28 -8.27 -0.44
CA LYS A 78 2.92 -8.08 -0.94
C LYS A 78 2.08 -7.36 0.10
N LEU A 79 1.35 -6.36 -0.34
CA LEU A 79 0.41 -5.59 0.45
C LEU A 79 -0.99 -6.18 0.33
N ASP A 80 -1.77 -6.00 1.38
CA ASP A 80 -3.19 -6.32 1.46
C ASP A 80 -4.03 -5.03 1.46
N ASP A 81 -5.35 -5.18 1.30
CA ASP A 81 -6.28 -4.07 1.40
C ASP A 81 -6.25 -3.45 2.79
N GLU A 82 -6.30 -2.12 2.81
CA GLU A 82 -6.24 -1.26 4.00
C GLU A 82 -4.91 -1.24 4.76
N ASP A 83 -3.83 -1.78 4.17
CA ASP A 83 -2.48 -1.64 4.72
C ASP A 83 -2.05 -0.16 4.78
N VAL A 84 -1.34 0.19 5.87
CA VAL A 84 -0.67 1.48 6.03
C VAL A 84 0.82 1.30 5.78
N VAL A 85 1.39 2.15 4.93
CA VAL A 85 2.80 2.06 4.51
C VAL A 85 3.54 3.36 4.77
N GLN A 86 4.69 3.25 5.46
CA GLN A 86 5.66 4.33 5.59
C GLN A 86 6.96 3.94 4.87
N ILE A 87 7.26 4.64 3.77
CA ILE A 87 8.50 4.44 3.01
C ILE A 87 9.65 5.17 3.69
N VAL A 88 10.78 4.48 3.87
CA VAL A 88 12.03 5.05 4.31
C VAL A 88 13.00 5.07 3.14
N LYS A 89 13.51 6.27 2.85
CA LYS A 89 14.48 6.51 1.79
C LYS A 89 15.91 6.23 2.27
N LYS A 90 16.83 6.00 1.33
CA LYS A 90 18.27 5.93 1.56
C LYS A 90 18.82 7.28 2.02
#